data_AF-A0A920QQG2-F1
#
_entry.id   AF-A0A920QQG2-F1
#
_cell.length_a   1.000
_cell.length_b   1.000
_cell.length_c   1.000
_cell.angle_alpha   90.00
_cell.angle_beta   90.00
_cell.angle_gamma   90.00
#
_symmetry.space_group_name_H-M   'P 1'
#
loop_
_entity.id
_entity.type
_entity.pdbx_description
1 polymer ?
#
loop_
_entity_poly.entity_id
_entity_poly.type
_entity_poly.pdbx_seq_one_letter_code
_entity_poly.pdbx_strand_id
1 'polypeptide(L)'
;MYRQTFIQWGQAHIVLVVPVEFMEYETVIGLEVHVQLKTSSKMFCSCPADYQSAPPNSTVCPVCLGLPGALPVINRKAVDYTIMTGFYPLNCEIPEHTKFDKKKLSLSRFNERETKFLSMTSSGCKRMP
;
A
#
# COMPACT_ATOMS: atom_id res chain seq x y z
N MET A 1 29.15 -15.63 8.69
CA MET A 1 29.46 -17.07 8.58
C MET A 1 30.26 -17.46 9.82
N TYR A 2 29.57 -17.87 10.89
CA TYR A 2 30.18 -18.20 12.17
C TYR A 2 30.87 -19.56 12.07
N ARG A 3 32.20 -19.59 12.22
CA ARG A 3 32.93 -20.85 12.39
C ARG A 3 33.19 -21.03 13.88
N GLN A 4 32.37 -21.84 14.51
CA GLN A 4 32.48 -22.15 15.93
C GLN A 4 33.46 -23.31 16.09
N THR A 5 34.72 -22.99 16.37
CA THR A 5 35.70 -24.00 16.81
C THR A 5 35.64 -24.11 18.33
N PHE A 6 35.02 -25.18 18.82
CA PHE A 6 35.10 -25.61 20.22
C PHE A 6 36.45 -26.24 20.49
N ILE A 7 37.22 -25.69 21.44
CA ILE A 7 38.34 -26.39 22.08
C ILE A 7 38.05 -26.38 23.58
N GLN A 8 37.97 -27.57 24.17
CA GLN A 8 37.52 -27.82 25.53
C GLN A 8 38.70 -28.12 26.44
N TRP A 9 39.13 -27.17 27.27
CA TRP A 9 39.99 -27.41 28.43
C TRP A 9 39.61 -26.46 29.58
N GLY A 10 39.18 -27.03 30.71
CA GLY A 10 39.31 -26.48 32.07
C GLY A 10 38.90 -25.03 32.36
N GLN A 11 37.59 -24.80 32.52
CA GLN A 11 36.90 -23.76 33.31
C GLN A 11 37.65 -22.44 33.65
N ALA A 12 37.89 -21.60 32.65
CA ALA A 12 37.89 -20.14 32.79
C ALA A 12 37.56 -19.52 31.42
N HIS A 13 36.35 -18.99 31.25
CA HIS A 13 35.90 -18.40 29.99
C HIS A 13 36.37 -16.94 29.91
N ILE A 14 37.54 -16.70 29.31
CA ILE A 14 37.90 -15.36 28.84
C ILE A 14 37.37 -15.22 27.41
N VAL A 15 36.27 -14.48 27.28
CA VAL A 15 35.71 -14.09 25.99
C VAL A 15 36.43 -12.81 25.56
N LEU A 16 37.30 -12.91 24.55
CA LEU A 16 37.83 -11.72 23.88
C LEU A 16 36.77 -11.20 22.90
N VAL A 17 36.25 -10.02 23.19
CA VAL A 17 35.35 -9.28 22.30
C VAL A 17 36.21 -8.58 21.25
N VAL A 18 36.15 -9.04 20.01
CA VAL A 18 36.64 -8.27 18.86
C VAL A 18 35.58 -7.25 18.45
N PRO A 19 35.92 -5.96 18.30
CA PRO A 19 34.98 -4.95 17.82
C PRO A 19 34.70 -5.20 16.34
N VAL A 20 33.43 -5.38 15.99
CA VAL A 20 32.99 -5.30 14.59
C VAL A 20 32.34 -3.94 14.42
N GLU A 21 33.14 -2.92 14.12
CA GLU A 21 32.64 -1.65 13.61
C GLU A 21 32.64 -1.69 12.09
N PHE A 22 31.50 -2.04 11.50
CA PHE A 22 31.22 -1.73 10.09
C PHE A 22 29.74 -1.42 9.94
N MET A 23 29.39 -0.15 10.15
CA MET A 23 28.17 0.43 9.58
C MET A 23 28.49 1.84 9.08
N GLU A 24 29.10 1.93 7.90
CA GLU A 24 29.25 3.21 7.16
C GLU A 24 27.96 3.64 6.45
N TYR A 25 26.90 2.83 6.52
CA TYR A 25 25.64 3.08 5.81
C TYR A 25 24.43 2.89 6.72
N GLU A 26 23.50 3.84 6.61
CA GLU A 26 22.18 3.79 7.23
C GLU A 26 21.18 3.21 6.21
N THR A 27 20.45 2.16 6.61
CA THR A 27 19.42 1.55 5.76
C THR A 27 18.08 2.24 5.93
N VAL A 28 17.59 2.86 4.86
CA VAL A 28 16.25 3.49 4.82
C VAL A 28 15.30 2.59 4.03
N ILE A 29 14.24 2.12 4.68
CA ILE A 29 13.22 1.23 4.09
C ILE A 29 11.89 1.96 4.00
N GLY A 30 11.30 2.01 2.80
CA GLY A 30 9.93 2.49 2.56
C GLY A 30 9.02 1.34 2.12
N LEU A 31 7.81 1.28 2.68
CA LEU A 31 6.81 0.27 2.32
C LEU A 31 5.61 0.95 1.66
N GLU A 32 5.19 0.41 0.51
CA GLU A 32 3.94 0.79 -0.17
C GLU A 32 2.95 -0.38 -0.05
N VAL A 33 1.84 -0.18 0.64
CA VAL A 33 0.86 -1.23 0.93
C VAL A 33 -0.48 -0.91 0.26
N HIS A 34 -1.00 -1.86 -0.51
CA HIS A 34 -2.31 -1.79 -1.14
C HIS A 34 -3.27 -2.75 -0.45
N VAL A 35 -4.43 -2.27 -0.02
CA VAL A 35 -5.44 -3.07 0.69
C VAL A 35 -6.75 -3.04 -0.07
N GLN A 36 -7.34 -4.22 -0.29
CA GLN A 36 -8.66 -4.34 -0.90
C GLN A 36 -9.75 -4.16 0.15
N LEU A 37 -10.60 -3.15 -0.04
CA LEU A 37 -11.73 -2.89 0.86
C LEU A 37 -12.85 -3.92 0.63
N LYS A 38 -13.35 -4.52 1.72
CA LYS A 38 -14.46 -5.50 1.68
C LYS A 38 -15.82 -4.79 1.53
N THR A 39 -16.06 -4.22 0.36
CA THR A 39 -17.31 -3.55 -0.02
C THR A 39 -18.21 -4.47 -0.83
N SER A 40 -19.50 -4.17 -0.93
CA SER A 40 -20.45 -4.95 -1.74
C SER A 40 -20.33 -4.64 -3.23
N SER A 41 -20.04 -3.39 -3.58
CA SER A 41 -19.91 -2.90 -4.95
C SER A 41 -18.54 -2.29 -5.19
N LYS A 42 -18.13 -2.21 -6.46
CA LYS A 42 -16.86 -1.58 -6.87
C LYS A 42 -16.81 -0.08 -6.50
N MET A 43 -15.63 0.53 -6.64
CA MET A 43 -15.38 1.92 -6.22
C MET A 43 -16.16 2.96 -7.04
N PHE A 44 -16.29 2.76 -8.35
CA PHE A 44 -16.83 3.74 -9.30
C PHE A 44 -18.12 3.30 -10.01
N CYS A 45 -18.64 2.12 -9.68
CA CYS A 45 -19.85 1.57 -10.30
C CYS A 45 -20.58 0.63 -9.34
N SER A 46 -21.81 0.27 -9.69
CA SER A 46 -22.70 -0.59 -8.90
C SER A 46 -22.43 -2.09 -9.05
N CYS A 47 -21.46 -2.51 -9.88
CA CYS A 47 -21.12 -3.93 -10.02
C CYS A 47 -20.66 -4.53 -8.69
N PRO A 48 -20.95 -5.81 -8.44
CA PRO A 48 -20.42 -6.53 -7.28
C PRO A 48 -18.89 -6.47 -7.21
N ALA A 49 -18.36 -6.28 -5.99
CA ALA A 49 -16.92 -6.37 -5.73
C ALA A 49 -16.45 -7.82 -5.47
N ASP A 50 -17.36 -8.79 -5.39
CA ASP A 50 -17.05 -10.21 -5.29
C ASP A 50 -16.76 -10.79 -6.68
N TYR A 51 -15.51 -10.65 -7.14
CA TYR A 51 -15.05 -11.18 -8.42
C TYR A 51 -14.10 -12.36 -8.28
N GLN A 52 -13.67 -12.70 -7.06
CA GLN A 52 -12.65 -13.74 -6.82
C GLN A 52 -13.14 -15.13 -7.21
N SER A 53 -14.43 -15.39 -7.00
CA SER A 53 -15.12 -16.65 -7.30
C SER A 53 -15.91 -16.62 -8.62
N ALA A 54 -15.94 -15.47 -9.30
CA ALA A 54 -16.77 -15.26 -10.46
C ALA A 54 -16.02 -15.61 -11.77
N PRO A 55 -16.72 -16.08 -12.82
CA PRO A 55 -16.10 -16.30 -14.13
C PRO A 55 -15.49 -15.00 -14.72
N PRO A 56 -14.49 -15.11 -15.60
CA PRO A 56 -13.91 -13.95 -16.28
C PRO A 56 -14.97 -13.06 -16.94
N ASN A 57 -14.85 -11.75 -16.77
CA ASN A 57 -15.76 -10.73 -17.34
C ASN A 57 -17.25 -10.90 -16.99
N SER A 58 -17.59 -11.61 -15.90
CA SER A 58 -18.99 -11.79 -15.48
C SER A 58 -19.55 -10.61 -14.68
N THR A 59 -18.72 -9.95 -13.86
CA THR A 59 -19.13 -8.84 -12.97
C THR A 59 -18.74 -7.48 -13.54
N VAL A 60 -19.13 -7.19 -14.79
CA VAL A 60 -18.69 -5.99 -15.52
C VAL A 60 -19.84 -5.07 -15.94
N CYS A 61 -19.53 -3.81 -16.20
CA CYS A 61 -20.43 -2.78 -16.72
C CYS A 61 -19.65 -1.79 -17.61
N PRO A 62 -20.35 -0.93 -18.37
CA PRO A 62 -19.69 0.08 -19.22
C PRO A 62 -18.69 0.98 -18.50
N VAL A 63 -18.94 1.30 -17.23
CA VAL A 63 -18.06 2.15 -16.42
C VAL A 63 -16.74 1.43 -16.10
N CYS A 64 -16.80 0.20 -15.57
CA CYS A 64 -15.56 -0.52 -15.23
C CYS A 64 -14.82 -1.07 -16.44
N LEU A 65 -15.49 -1.18 -17.59
CA LEU A 65 -14.86 -1.49 -18.88
C LEU A 65 -14.27 -0.24 -19.57
N GLY A 66 -14.54 0.97 -19.07
CA GLY A 66 -14.05 2.21 -19.67
C GLY A 66 -14.67 2.50 -21.04
N LEU A 67 -15.92 2.08 -21.27
CA LEU A 67 -16.63 2.34 -22.53
C LEU A 67 -16.93 3.84 -22.70
N PRO A 68 -16.98 4.34 -23.95
CA PRO A 68 -17.27 5.74 -24.22
C PRO A 68 -18.64 6.14 -23.67
N GLY A 69 -18.71 7.32 -23.05
CA GLY A 69 -19.95 7.84 -22.44
C GLY A 69 -20.25 7.34 -21.03
N ALA A 70 -19.44 6.42 -20.47
CA ALA A 70 -19.61 5.97 -19.11
C ALA A 70 -19.00 6.95 -18.09
N LEU A 71 -19.76 7.30 -17.04
CA LEU A 71 -19.33 8.22 -15.98
C LEU A 71 -19.14 7.47 -14.65
N PRO A 72 -18.04 7.74 -13.91
CA PRO A 72 -17.79 7.12 -12.62
C PRO A 72 -18.67 7.71 -11.51
N VAL A 73 -19.20 6.86 -10.63
CA VAL A 73 -19.97 7.26 -9.45
C VAL A 73 -19.30 6.69 -8.20
N ILE A 74 -18.92 7.56 -7.27
CA ILE A 74 -18.14 7.19 -6.07
C ILE A 74 -18.98 6.36 -5.11
N ASN A 75 -18.39 5.26 -4.61
CA ASN A 75 -18.98 4.44 -3.57
C ASN A 75 -18.78 5.06 -2.17
N ARG A 76 -19.89 5.46 -1.53
CA ARG A 76 -19.89 6.05 -0.18
C ARG A 76 -19.28 5.12 0.88
N LYS A 77 -19.63 3.83 0.87
CA LYS A 77 -19.11 2.87 1.87
C LYS A 77 -17.60 2.69 1.76
N ALA A 78 -17.06 2.77 0.54
CA ALA A 78 -15.61 2.69 0.35
C ALA A 78 -14.91 3.91 0.98
N VAL A 79 -15.48 5.11 0.81
CA VAL A 79 -14.96 6.34 1.45
C VAL A 79 -15.04 6.24 2.97
N ASP A 80 -16.16 5.78 3.53
CA ASP A 80 -16.32 5.60 4.97
C ASP A 80 -15.25 4.64 5.53
N TYR A 81 -14.98 3.52 4.86
CA TYR A 81 -13.92 2.59 5.26
C TYR A 81 -12.52 3.18 5.16
N THR A 82 -12.25 4.02 4.15
CA THR A 82 -10.98 4.74 4.04
C THR A 82 -10.78 5.71 5.20
N ILE A 83 -11.83 6.46 5.59
CA ILE A 83 -11.81 7.37 6.74
C ILE A 83 -11.57 6.58 8.04
N MET A 84 -12.31 5.48 8.24
CA MET A 84 -12.15 4.63 9.43
C MET A 84 -10.74 4.03 9.53
N THR A 85 -10.17 3.59 8.40
CA THR A 85 -8.80 3.04 8.34
C THR A 85 -7.75 4.14 8.53
N GLY A 86 -8.00 5.37 8.11
CA GLY A 86 -7.09 6.49 8.37
C GLY A 86 -7.06 6.87 9.85
N PHE A 87 -8.24 6.92 10.49
CA PHE A 87 -8.38 7.44 11.84
C PHE A 87 -7.94 6.44 12.92
N TYR A 88 -8.47 5.21 12.92
CA TYR A 88 -8.30 4.29 14.05
C TYR A 88 -6.98 3.48 14.06
N PRO A 89 -6.52 2.87 12.95
CA PRO A 89 -5.28 2.09 12.95
C PRO A 89 -4.02 2.88 12.51
N LEU A 90 -4.17 3.99 11.78
CA LEU A 90 -3.04 4.74 11.22
C LEU A 90 -2.79 6.10 11.89
N ASN A 91 -3.72 6.55 12.75
CA ASN A 91 -3.68 7.83 13.45
C ASN A 91 -3.34 9.00 12.49
N CYS A 92 -4.00 9.05 11.34
CA CYS A 92 -3.80 10.11 10.35
C CYS A 92 -4.73 11.31 10.57
N GLU A 93 -4.24 12.48 10.20
CA GLU A 93 -5.06 13.67 9.99
C GLU A 93 -5.87 13.54 8.69
N ILE A 94 -7.20 13.66 8.81
CA ILE A 94 -8.12 13.54 7.67
C ILE A 94 -8.48 14.94 7.16
N PRO A 95 -8.24 15.23 5.88
CA PRO A 95 -8.60 16.51 5.27
C PRO A 95 -10.12 16.74 5.21
N GLU A 96 -10.56 17.99 5.36
CA GLU A 96 -11.97 18.37 5.13
C GLU A 96 -12.37 18.26 3.65
N HIS A 97 -11.42 18.53 2.75
CA HIS A 97 -11.64 18.50 1.31
C HIS A 97 -10.65 17.58 0.61
N THR A 98 -11.20 16.65 -0.17
CA THR A 98 -10.42 15.72 -0.99
C THR A 98 -11.04 15.58 -2.37
N LYS A 99 -10.19 15.39 -3.39
CA LYS A 99 -10.60 15.17 -4.78
C LYS A 99 -10.01 13.87 -5.32
N PHE A 100 -10.64 13.35 -6.38
CA PHE A 100 -10.12 12.23 -7.16
C PHE A 100 -9.39 12.76 -8.40
N ASP A 101 -8.13 12.38 -8.58
CA ASP A 101 -7.34 12.75 -9.75
C ASP A 101 -7.26 11.62 -10.77
N LYS A 102 -7.23 11.97 -12.06
CA LYS A 102 -7.02 11.01 -13.15
C LYS A 102 -5.53 10.84 -13.42
N LYS A 103 -4.97 9.69 -13.05
CA LYS A 103 -3.60 9.34 -13.44
C LYS A 103 -3.59 8.75 -14.85
N LYS A 104 -2.87 9.38 -15.78
CA LYS A 104 -2.70 8.90 -17.14
C LYS A 104 -1.38 8.14 -17.25
N LEU A 105 -1.42 6.88 -17.65
CA LEU A 105 -0.23 6.10 -18.01
C LEU A 105 -0.39 5.63 -19.45
N SER A 106 0.47 6.13 -20.35
CA SER A 106 0.61 5.59 -21.70
C SER A 106 1.73 4.58 -21.72
N LEU A 107 1.53 3.45 -22.41
CA LEU A 107 2.53 2.37 -22.55
C LEU A 107 3.87 2.85 -23.10
N SER A 108 3.90 4.00 -23.79
CA SER A 108 5.12 4.64 -24.30
C SER A 108 5.99 5.36 -23.25
N ARG A 109 5.54 5.47 -21.99
CA ARG A 109 6.24 6.22 -20.92
C ARG A 109 6.39 5.40 -19.62
N PHE A 110 6.73 4.13 -19.74
CA PHE A 110 7.07 3.30 -18.59
C PHE A 110 8.49 3.62 -18.10
N ASN A 111 8.66 4.73 -17.37
CA ASN A 111 9.83 4.96 -16.53
C ASN A 111 9.34 4.77 -15.09
N GLU A 112 9.96 3.88 -14.33
CA GLU A 112 9.49 3.29 -13.05
C GLU A 112 9.25 4.31 -11.89
N ARG A 113 9.33 5.61 -12.16
CA ARG A 113 9.33 6.68 -11.14
C ARG A 113 7.97 7.28 -10.82
N GLU A 114 6.88 6.89 -11.49
CA GLU A 114 5.57 7.47 -11.19
C GLU A 114 4.46 6.42 -11.03
N THR A 115 4.52 5.61 -9.97
CA THR A 115 3.35 4.91 -9.41
C THR A 115 2.54 5.80 -8.44
N LYS A 116 2.26 7.07 -8.78
CA LYS A 116 1.21 7.82 -8.07
C LYS A 116 -0.16 7.21 -8.37
N PHE A 117 -0.65 6.34 -7.50
CA PHE A 117 -1.96 5.72 -7.61
C PHE A 117 -3.07 6.77 -7.64
N LEU A 118 -4.29 6.34 -7.97
CA LEU A 118 -5.51 7.16 -7.80
C LEU A 118 -5.75 7.35 -6.30
N SER A 119 -4.91 8.15 -5.65
CA SER A 119 -5.05 8.51 -4.26
C SER A 119 -6.08 9.60 -4.14
N MET A 120 -6.88 9.52 -3.08
CA MET A 120 -7.55 10.67 -2.51
C MET A 120 -6.45 11.67 -2.15
N THR A 121 -6.20 12.66 -3.01
CA THR A 121 -5.18 13.68 -2.76
C THR A 121 -5.79 14.78 -1.89
N SER A 122 -5.71 14.59 -0.58
CA SER A 122 -5.19 15.70 0.20
C SER A 122 -3.68 15.55 0.23
N SER A 123 -2.95 16.65 0.40
CA SER A 123 -1.60 16.63 0.99
C SER A 123 -1.49 15.47 1.98
N GLY A 124 -0.54 14.56 1.75
CA GLY A 124 -0.58 13.18 2.26
C GLY A 124 -0.95 13.05 3.74
N CYS A 125 -1.61 11.93 4.07
CA CYS A 125 -1.94 11.44 5.42
C CYS A 125 -0.79 11.73 6.39
N LYS A 126 -0.80 12.88 7.07
CA LYS A 126 0.20 13.19 8.09
C LYS A 126 -0.22 12.41 9.31
N ARG A 127 0.67 11.54 9.81
CA ARG A 127 0.45 10.89 11.09
C ARG A 127 0.39 11.99 12.16
N MET A 128 -0.64 11.98 12.98
CA MET A 128 -0.75 12.88 14.13
C MET A 128 0.45 12.63 15.06
N PRO A 129 0.97 13.69 15.72
CA PRO A 129 2.08 13.58 16.66
C PRO A 129 1.78 12.64 17.83
#